data_AF-A0A434BQN5-F1
#
_entry.id   AF-A0A434BQN5-F1
#
_cell.length_a   1.000
_cell.length_b   1.000
_cell.length_c   1.000
_cell.angle_alpha   90.00
_cell.angle_beta   90.00
_cell.angle_gamma   90.00
#
_symmetry.space_group_name_H-M   'P 1'
#
loop_
_entity.id
_entity.type
_entity.pdbx_description
1 polymer ?
#
loop_
_entity_poly.entity_id
_entity_poly.type
_entity_poly.pdbx_seq_one_letter_code
_entity_poly.pdbx_strand_id
1 'polypeptide(L)'
;ALTSAFVGYIREELNFRTDVSYRLLNGEISHKWDYGTSASRQGYAGVMDDLQRARSLNPSLGVVIVNGYTDLVTPYLASRYLVNQIPSLADAKPIRLDVVEGGHMMYFRSDGRRALKEAASELYQATQ
;
A
#
# COMPACT_ATOMS: atom_id res chain seq x y z
N ALA A 1 -1.99 -16.10 -14.81
CA ALA A 1 -1.95 -15.09 -15.89
C ALA A 1 -0.86 -14.03 -15.65
N LEU A 2 -0.90 -13.28 -14.53
CA LEU A 2 0.06 -12.18 -14.25
C LEU A 2 1.53 -12.61 -14.22
N THR A 3 1.87 -13.73 -13.56
CA THR A 3 3.24 -14.26 -13.51
C THR A 3 3.79 -14.53 -14.92
N SER A 4 3.00 -15.20 -15.77
CA SER A 4 3.40 -15.52 -17.14
C SER A 4 3.53 -14.25 -17.99
N ALA A 5 2.62 -13.29 -17.83
CA ALA A 5 2.69 -12.00 -18.52
C ALA A 5 3.95 -11.21 -18.15
N PHE A 6 4.29 -11.14 -16.86
CA PHE A 6 5.53 -10.50 -16.41
C PHE A 6 6.78 -11.22 -16.94
N VAL A 7 6.82 -12.55 -16.87
CA VAL A 7 7.95 -13.35 -17.39
C VAL A 7 8.13 -13.15 -18.90
N GLY A 8 7.03 -13.08 -19.66
CA GLY A 8 7.07 -12.73 -21.09
C GLY A 8 7.64 -11.34 -21.31
N TYR A 9 7.08 -10.33 -20.65
CA TYR A 9 7.50 -8.93 -20.76
C TYR A 9 9.01 -8.75 -20.51
N ILE A 10 9.54 -9.29 -19.40
CA ILE A 10 10.96 -9.12 -19.09
C ILE A 10 11.88 -9.81 -20.09
N ARG A 11 11.47 -10.96 -20.64
CA ARG A 11 12.29 -11.76 -21.56
C ARG A 11 12.25 -11.26 -22.99
N GLU A 12 11.09 -10.81 -23.43
CA GLU A 12 10.81 -10.47 -24.82
C GLU A 12 10.97 -8.98 -25.08
N GLU A 13 10.48 -8.11 -24.18
CA GLU A 13 10.53 -6.66 -24.38
C GLU A 13 11.75 -6.02 -23.71
N LEU A 14 12.04 -6.40 -22.46
CA LEU A 14 13.22 -5.87 -21.76
C LEU A 14 14.51 -6.65 -22.07
N ASN A 15 14.41 -7.73 -22.87
CA ASN A 15 15.52 -8.61 -23.26
C ASN A 15 16.36 -9.15 -22.08
N PHE A 16 15.75 -9.27 -20.90
CA PHE A 16 16.37 -9.83 -19.71
C PHE A 16 16.04 -11.33 -19.60
N ARG A 17 17.02 -12.16 -19.93
CA ARG A 17 16.89 -13.63 -19.87
C ARG A 17 17.69 -14.18 -18.71
N THR A 18 17.05 -15.05 -17.93
CA THR A 18 17.65 -15.73 -16.79
C THR A 18 17.02 -17.12 -16.61
N ASP A 19 17.83 -18.04 -16.12
CA ASP A 19 17.43 -19.39 -15.73
C ASP A 19 16.79 -19.41 -14.32
N VAL A 20 16.81 -18.28 -13.61
CA VAL A 20 16.17 -18.14 -12.29
C VAL A 20 14.65 -18.16 -12.44
N SER A 21 13.99 -19.08 -11.72
CA SER A 21 12.54 -19.18 -11.68
C SER A 21 11.91 -18.04 -10.87
N TYR A 22 11.01 -17.28 -11.50
CA TYR A 22 10.19 -16.29 -10.81
C TYR A 22 9.04 -16.96 -10.04
N ARG A 23 9.15 -16.97 -8.70
CA ARG A 23 8.12 -17.53 -7.80
C ARG A 23 7.28 -16.40 -7.20
N LEU A 24 6.14 -16.12 -7.82
CA LEU A 24 5.16 -15.17 -7.29
C LEU A 24 4.57 -15.71 -5.97
N LEU A 25 4.54 -14.88 -4.92
CA LEU A 25 4.00 -15.21 -3.59
C LEU A 25 4.62 -16.49 -2.96
N ASN A 26 5.94 -16.51 -2.81
CA ASN A 26 6.64 -17.65 -2.20
C ASN A 26 6.30 -17.77 -0.69
N GLY A 27 5.45 -18.73 -0.36
CA GLY A 27 5.00 -18.99 1.02
C GLY A 27 6.11 -19.31 2.01
N GLU A 28 7.18 -20.01 1.60
CA GLU A 28 8.31 -20.32 2.50
C GLU A 28 9.00 -19.04 2.98
N ILE A 29 9.16 -18.07 2.08
CA ILE A 29 9.71 -16.76 2.42
C ILE A 29 8.71 -15.96 3.25
N SER A 30 7.42 -15.97 2.88
CA SER A 30 6.37 -15.29 3.65
C SER A 30 6.31 -15.76 5.11
N HIS A 31 6.46 -17.07 5.36
CA HIS A 31 6.48 -17.63 6.71
C HIS A 31 7.74 -17.31 7.52
N LYS A 32 8.83 -16.94 6.85
CA LYS A 32 10.10 -16.55 7.48
C LYS A 32 10.19 -15.05 7.73
N TRP A 33 9.17 -14.27 7.37
CA TRP A 33 9.18 -12.83 7.58
C TRP A 33 9.10 -12.50 9.08
N ASP A 34 10.01 -11.66 9.55
CA ASP A 34 9.95 -11.09 10.88
C ASP A 34 9.00 -9.88 10.86
N TYR A 35 7.82 -10.07 11.44
CA TYR A 35 6.81 -9.02 11.55
C TYR A 35 7.07 -8.05 12.72
N GLY A 36 8.19 -8.21 13.43
CA GLY A 36 8.53 -7.40 14.60
C GLY A 36 7.60 -7.63 15.78
N THR A 37 6.81 -8.71 15.75
CA THR A 37 5.90 -9.13 16.81
C THR A 37 6.65 -10.01 17.81
N SER A 38 6.41 -9.80 19.11
CA SER A 38 7.07 -10.58 20.16
C SER A 38 6.12 -10.75 21.35
N ALA A 39 6.46 -11.63 22.29
CA ALA A 39 5.69 -11.74 23.53
C ALA A 39 5.63 -10.42 24.34
N SER A 40 6.60 -9.51 24.14
CA SER A 40 6.61 -8.16 24.73
C SER A 40 5.99 -7.09 23.83
N ARG A 41 5.89 -7.33 22.51
CA ARG A 41 5.07 -6.57 21.55
C ARG A 41 3.81 -7.38 21.24
N GLN A 42 2.94 -7.53 22.24
CA GLN A 42 1.61 -8.13 22.10
C GLN A 42 0.83 -7.36 21.03
N GLY A 43 0.73 -7.90 19.82
CA GLY A 43 0.06 -7.21 18.72
C GLY A 43 0.23 -7.90 17.36
N TYR A 44 -0.60 -7.48 16.42
CA TYR A 44 -0.47 -7.80 15.01
C TYR A 44 0.55 -6.87 14.35
N ALA A 45 1.14 -7.29 13.23
CA ALA A 45 1.95 -6.40 12.41
C ALA A 45 1.15 -5.14 12.04
N GLY A 46 1.70 -3.96 12.30
CA GLY A 46 1.02 -2.69 12.06
C GLY A 46 2.00 -1.53 12.01
N VAL A 47 1.59 -0.44 11.35
CA VAL A 47 2.44 0.74 11.11
C VAL A 47 1.83 2.04 11.64
N MET A 48 0.69 1.97 12.33
CA MET A 48 -0.06 3.18 12.74
C MET A 48 0.73 4.03 13.74
N ASP A 49 1.44 3.41 14.68
CA ASP A 49 2.29 4.12 15.65
C ASP A 49 3.50 4.77 14.97
N ASP A 50 4.15 4.05 14.05
CA ASP A 50 5.26 4.57 13.26
C ASP A 50 4.81 5.72 12.36
N LEU A 51 3.62 5.62 11.76
CA LEU A 51 3.01 6.66 10.95
C LEU A 51 2.67 7.89 11.80
N GLN A 52 2.11 7.71 13.00
CA GLN A 52 1.85 8.82 13.94
C GLN A 52 3.15 9.51 14.37
N ARG A 53 4.19 8.73 14.66
CA ARG A 53 5.51 9.26 14.99
C ARG A 53 6.11 10.04 13.82
N ALA A 54 6.02 9.52 12.61
CA ALA A 54 6.51 10.22 11.42
C ALA A 54 5.76 11.54 11.19
N ARG A 55 4.43 11.55 11.36
CA ARG A 55 3.59 12.75 11.24
C ARG A 55 3.82 13.77 12.36
N SER A 56 4.17 13.34 13.57
CA SER A 56 4.49 14.28 14.66
C SER A 56 5.85 14.94 14.47
N LEU A 57 6.81 14.23 13.87
CA LEU A 57 8.14 14.76 13.54
C LEU A 57 8.13 15.62 12.26
N ASN A 58 7.25 15.32 11.31
CA ASN A 58 7.07 16.09 10.08
C ASN A 58 5.56 16.36 9.86
N PRO A 59 5.03 17.45 10.43
CA PRO A 59 3.61 17.82 10.27
C PRO A 59 3.21 18.04 8.80
N SER A 60 4.16 18.38 7.92
CA SER A 60 3.94 18.55 6.48
C SER A 60 3.88 17.22 5.70
N LEU A 61 4.17 16.09 6.33
CA LEU A 61 4.09 14.76 5.73
C LEU A 61 2.66 14.47 5.28
N GLY A 62 2.45 14.45 3.96
CA GLY A 62 1.19 14.01 3.39
C GLY A 62 1.09 12.48 3.39
N VAL A 63 -0.11 11.97 3.63
CA VAL A 63 -0.41 10.54 3.58
C VAL A 63 -1.71 10.33 2.81
N VAL A 64 -1.68 9.47 1.79
CA VAL A 64 -2.86 9.05 1.04
C VAL A 64 -2.95 7.54 1.01
N ILE A 65 -4.14 7.01 1.27
CA ILE A 65 -4.49 5.59 1.20
C ILE A 65 -5.56 5.45 0.14
N VAL A 66 -5.35 4.59 -0.87
CA VAL A 66 -6.32 4.36 -1.95
C VAL A 66 -6.74 2.90 -1.94
N ASN A 67 -8.03 2.62 -1.75
CA ASN A 67 -8.58 1.27 -1.72
C ASN A 67 -9.59 1.03 -2.85
N GLY A 68 -9.73 -0.23 -3.26
CA GLY A 68 -10.86 -0.66 -4.08
C GLY A 68 -12.12 -0.86 -3.22
N TYR A 69 -13.27 -0.39 -3.71
CA TYR A 69 -14.56 -0.50 -3.02
C TYR A 69 -14.97 -1.95 -2.75
N THR A 70 -14.65 -2.87 -3.65
CA THR A 70 -14.96 -4.30 -3.55
C THR A 70 -13.73 -5.15 -3.20
N ASP A 71 -12.69 -4.56 -2.64
CA ASP A 71 -11.51 -5.29 -2.18
C ASP A 71 -11.83 -6.11 -0.93
N LEU A 72 -11.80 -7.44 -1.07
CA LEU A 72 -11.99 -8.38 0.04
C LEU A 72 -10.68 -8.90 0.63
N VAL A 73 -9.53 -8.63 0.00
CA VAL A 73 -8.20 -8.99 0.50
C VAL A 73 -7.75 -7.96 1.54
N THR A 74 -7.92 -6.68 1.22
CA THR A 74 -7.67 -5.55 2.12
C THR A 74 -8.86 -4.59 2.15
N PRO A 75 -9.92 -4.90 2.91
CA PRO A 75 -11.14 -4.10 2.93
C PRO A 75 -10.89 -2.65 3.36
N TYR A 76 -11.40 -1.69 2.57
CA TYR A 76 -11.19 -0.25 2.84
C TYR A 76 -11.69 0.18 4.23
N LEU A 77 -12.69 -0.54 4.76
CA LEU A 77 -13.25 -0.25 6.09
C LEU A 77 -12.22 -0.50 7.20
N ALA A 78 -11.30 -1.46 7.04
CA ALA A 78 -10.23 -1.70 8.00
C ALA A 78 -9.25 -0.51 8.04
N SER A 79 -8.83 0.00 6.86
CA SER A 79 -8.01 1.20 6.77
C SER A 79 -8.71 2.42 7.38
N ARG A 80 -10.00 2.62 7.07
CA ARG A 80 -10.79 3.73 7.63
C ARG A 80 -10.93 3.60 9.15
N TYR A 81 -11.16 2.41 9.65
CA TYR A 81 -11.23 2.14 11.09
C TYR A 81 -9.92 2.50 11.78
N LEU A 82 -8.78 2.00 11.30
CA LEU A 82 -7.47 2.24 11.89
C LEU A 82 -7.08 3.73 11.88
N VAL A 83 -7.33 4.44 10.77
CA VAL A 83 -7.09 5.89 10.68
C VAL A 83 -7.97 6.67 11.67
N ASN A 84 -9.18 6.19 11.95
CA ASN A 84 -10.06 6.82 12.93
C ASN A 84 -9.69 6.49 14.39
N GLN A 85 -8.82 5.51 14.64
CA GLN A 85 -8.36 5.17 16.00
C GLN A 85 -7.13 5.97 16.44
N ILE A 86 -6.38 6.57 15.51
CA ILE A 86 -5.19 7.34 15.88
C ILE A 86 -5.57 8.76 16.35
N PRO A 87 -4.89 9.30 17.37
CA PRO A 87 -5.14 10.67 17.83
C PRO A 87 -4.91 11.70 16.74
N SER A 88 -5.73 12.76 16.73
CA SER A 88 -5.42 13.94 15.93
C SER A 88 -4.10 14.57 16.43
N LEU A 89 -3.29 15.02 15.49
CA LEU A 89 -2.08 15.78 15.76
C LEU A 89 -2.35 17.21 15.30
N ALA A 90 -2.18 18.18 16.21
CA ALA A 90 -2.25 19.59 15.85
C ALA A 90 -1.21 19.87 14.75
N ASP A 91 -1.60 20.69 13.77
CA ASP A 91 -0.77 21.15 12.65
C ASP A 91 -0.32 20.08 11.64
N ALA A 92 -0.54 18.79 11.92
CA ALA A 92 -0.22 17.71 10.99
C ALA A 92 -1.27 17.61 9.87
N LYS A 93 -0.81 17.45 8.63
CA LYS A 93 -1.72 17.16 7.49
C LYS A 93 -2.54 15.90 7.77
N PRO A 94 -3.85 15.89 7.45
CA PRO A 94 -4.70 14.71 7.67
C PRO A 94 -4.28 13.56 6.76
N ILE A 95 -4.56 12.34 7.21
CA ILE A 95 -4.47 11.15 6.34
C ILE A 95 -5.69 11.18 5.43
N ARG A 96 -5.46 11.24 4.12
CA ARG A 96 -6.51 11.12 3.11
C ARG A 96 -6.76 9.65 2.79
N LEU A 97 -8.03 9.25 2.73
CA LEU A 97 -8.44 7.92 2.33
C LEU A 97 -9.44 8.02 1.18
N ASP A 98 -9.04 7.51 0.02
CA ASP A 98 -9.86 7.47 -1.19
C ASP A 98 -10.32 6.05 -1.46
N VAL A 99 -11.58 5.91 -1.86
CA VAL A 99 -12.15 4.62 -2.26
C VAL A 99 -12.61 4.73 -3.71
N VAL A 100 -12.07 3.86 -4.56
CA VAL A 100 -12.35 3.85 -6.00
C VAL A 100 -13.07 2.57 -6.38
N GLU A 101 -13.79 2.57 -7.51
CA GLU A 101 -14.38 1.33 -8.01
C GLU A 101 -13.31 0.27 -8.34
N GLY A 102 -13.54 -0.95 -7.87
CA GLY A 102 -12.70 -2.10 -8.14
C GLY A 102 -12.39 -2.92 -6.90
N GLY A 103 -11.80 -4.10 -7.13
CA GLY A 103 -11.31 -4.97 -6.06
C GLY A 103 -9.88 -4.63 -5.66
N HIS A 104 -9.15 -5.63 -5.17
CA HIS A 104 -7.77 -5.50 -4.67
C HIS A 104 -6.81 -4.81 -5.65
N MET A 105 -6.91 -5.18 -6.92
CA MET A 105 -6.09 -4.62 -7.99
C MET A 105 -6.88 -3.53 -8.73
N MET A 106 -7.42 -2.54 -8.00
CA MET A 106 -8.27 -1.47 -8.58
C MET A 106 -7.58 -0.72 -9.74
N TYR A 107 -6.25 -0.67 -9.72
CA TYR A 107 -5.40 -0.10 -10.77
C TYR A 107 -5.28 -0.98 -12.02
N PHE A 108 -5.98 -2.11 -12.14
CA PHE A 108 -6.13 -2.76 -13.45
C PHE A 108 -7.27 -2.14 -14.28
N ARG A 109 -8.15 -1.36 -13.65
CA ARG A 109 -9.13 -0.54 -14.35
C ARG A 109 -8.50 0.80 -14.71
N SER A 110 -8.81 1.33 -15.89
CA SER A 110 -8.28 2.63 -16.35
C SER A 110 -8.62 3.76 -15.38
N ASP A 111 -9.84 3.77 -14.87
CA ASP A 111 -10.32 4.83 -13.98
C ASP A 111 -9.65 4.72 -12.59
N GLY A 112 -9.50 3.49 -12.07
CA GLY A 112 -8.76 3.24 -10.83
C GLY A 112 -7.29 3.65 -10.93
N ARG A 113 -6.61 3.37 -12.06
CA ARG A 113 -5.24 3.88 -12.32
C ARG A 113 -5.17 5.37 -12.35
N ARG A 114 -6.11 6.02 -13.06
CA ARG A 114 -6.14 7.48 -13.19
C ARG A 114 -6.32 8.12 -11.82
N ALA A 115 -7.29 7.65 -11.04
CA ALA A 115 -7.52 8.11 -9.67
C ALA A 115 -6.29 7.92 -8.76
N LEU A 116 -5.63 6.76 -8.81
CA LEU A 116 -4.39 6.53 -8.05
C LEU A 116 -3.28 7.50 -8.46
N LYS A 117 -3.11 7.73 -9.77
CA LYS A 117 -2.12 8.68 -10.29
C LYS A 117 -2.42 10.11 -9.85
N GLU A 118 -3.68 10.54 -9.90
CA GLU A 118 -4.13 11.87 -9.48
C GLU A 118 -3.86 12.06 -7.98
N ALA A 119 -4.30 11.13 -7.13
CA ALA A 119 -4.03 11.14 -5.69
C ALA A 119 -2.53 11.24 -5.37
N ALA A 120 -1.69 10.47 -6.06
CA ALA A 120 -0.24 10.55 -5.90
C ALA A 120 0.34 11.89 -6.40
N SER A 121 -0.16 12.42 -7.51
CA SER A 121 0.33 13.70 -8.08
C SER A 121 0.00 14.87 -7.14
N GLU A 122 -1.22 14.90 -6.61
CA GLU A 122 -1.67 15.90 -5.64
C GLU A 122 -0.85 15.82 -4.34
N LEU A 123 -0.54 14.60 -3.88
CA LEU A 123 0.32 14.40 -2.71
C LEU A 123 1.68 15.09 -2.90
N TYR A 124 2.36 14.85 -4.04
CA TYR A 124 3.67 15.44 -4.32
C TYR A 124 3.62 16.96 -4.50
N GLN A 125 2.59 17.48 -5.19
CA GLN A 125 2.42 18.91 -5.40
C GLN A 125 2.14 19.65 -4.09
N ALA A 126 1.33 19.07 -3.21
CA ALA A 126 1.03 19.67 -1.91
C ALA A 126 2.21 19.64 -0.93
N THR A 127 3.26 18.85 -1.21
CA THR A 127 4.46 18.74 -0.37
C THR A 127 5.64 19.60 -0.84
N GLN A 128 5.52 20.26 -2.01
CA GLN A 128 6.44 21.34 -2.41
C GLN A 128 5.99 22.67 -1.80
#